data_AF-A0A3D4FAZ0-F1
#
_entry.id   AF-A0A3D4FAZ0-F1
#
_cell.length_a   1.000
_cell.length_b   1.000
_cell.length_c   1.000
_cell.angle_alpha   90.00
_cell.angle_beta   90.00
_cell.angle_gamma   90.00
#
_symmetry.space_group_name_H-M   'P 1'
#
loop_
_entity.id
_entity.type
_entity.pdbx_description
1 polymer ?
#
loop_
_entity_poly.entity_id
_entity_poly.type
_entity_poly.pdbx_seq_one_letter_code
_entity_poly.pdbx_strand_id
1 'polypeptide(L)'
;MPQLLQILCLCFSLVFQIQAREAKEYDKDVQYDESKLPPYDLPPLLTTSSGQSVETPEAWMQQRRPEILSLFANLIYGRVPAPAKPIEVSYEVVLEDKGFMDGMATRKDVKIHLEN
;
A
#
# COMPACT_ATOMS: atom_id res chain seq x y z
N MET A 1 -47.62 -14.34 -11.01
CA MET A 1 -47.07 -13.07 -10.50
C MET A 1 -46.14 -13.27 -9.29
N PRO A 2 -46.53 -13.92 -8.17
CA PRO A 2 -45.65 -14.01 -6.98
C PRO A 2 -44.46 -14.97 -7.16
N GLN A 3 -44.64 -16.06 -7.91
CA GLN A 3 -43.57 -17.05 -8.17
C GLN A 3 -42.43 -16.48 -9.02
N LEU A 4 -42.74 -15.58 -9.96
CA LEU A 4 -41.75 -14.97 -10.85
C LEU A 4 -40.89 -13.93 -10.09
N LEU A 5 -41.50 -13.24 -9.12
CA LEU A 5 -40.80 -12.34 -8.19
C LEU A 5 -39.93 -13.11 -7.20
N GLN A 6 -40.40 -14.24 -6.68
CA GLN A 6 -39.63 -15.11 -5.78
C GLN A 6 -38.39 -15.70 -6.46
N ILE A 7 -38.52 -16.17 -7.71
CA ILE A 7 -37.39 -16.68 -8.50
C ILE A 7 -36.38 -15.56 -8.77
N LEU A 8 -36.84 -14.34 -9.07
CA LEU A 8 -35.96 -13.19 -9.26
C LEU A 8 -35.20 -12.81 -7.97
N CYS A 9 -35.86 -12.84 -6.81
CA CYS A 9 -35.23 -12.62 -5.50
C CYS A 9 -34.22 -13.72 -5.14
N LEU A 10 -34.51 -14.98 -5.47
CA LEU A 10 -33.61 -16.11 -5.26
C LEU A 10 -32.36 -16.00 -6.14
N CYS A 11 -32.52 -15.62 -7.41
CA CYS A 11 -31.40 -15.33 -8.31
C CYS A 11 -30.55 -14.14 -7.83
N PHE A 12 -31.17 -13.10 -7.26
CA PHE A 12 -30.45 -11.95 -6.69
C PHE A 12 -29.66 -12.31 -5.43
N SER A 13 -30.14 -13.25 -4.62
CA SER A 13 -29.44 -13.74 -3.43
C SER A 13 -28.22 -14.60 -3.73
N LEU A 14 -28.20 -15.33 -4.86
CA LEU A 14 -27.05 -16.16 -5.27
C LEU A 14 -25.87 -15.33 -5.79
N VAL A 15 -26.11 -14.15 -6.36
CA VAL A 15 -25.05 -13.24 -6.85
C VAL A 15 -24.35 -12.51 -5.69
N PHE A 16 -24.99 -12.44 -4.51
CA PHE A 16 -24.45 -11.78 -3.32
C PHE A 16 -23.38 -12.59 -2.55
N GLN A 17 -22.99 -13.76 -3.04
CA GLN A 17 -21.94 -14.59 -2.44
C GLN A 17 -20.59 -14.49 -3.15
N ILE A 18 -20.40 -13.50 -4.05
CA ILE A 18 -19.06 -13.13 -4.52
C ILE A 18 -18.37 -12.44 -3.34
N GLN A 19 -17.83 -13.24 -2.42
CA GLN A 19 -16.82 -12.74 -1.50
C GLN A 19 -15.64 -12.31 -2.35
N ALA A 20 -15.22 -11.04 -2.21
CA ALA A 20 -14.02 -10.52 -2.82
C ALA A 20 -12.80 -11.22 -2.19
N ARG A 21 -12.54 -12.46 -2.60
CA ARG A 21 -11.38 -13.25 -2.17
C ARG A 21 -10.20 -12.90 -3.03
N GLU A 22 -9.09 -12.55 -2.39
CA GLU A 22 -7.84 -12.17 -3.06
C GLU A 22 -7.22 -13.40 -3.74
N ALA A 23 -6.58 -13.23 -4.90
CA ALA A 23 -5.97 -14.34 -5.64
C ALA A 23 -4.90 -15.12 -4.84
N LYS A 24 -4.28 -14.47 -3.84
CA LYS A 24 -3.33 -15.10 -2.90
C LYS A 24 -3.97 -16.16 -1.98
N GLU A 25 -5.29 -16.14 -1.79
CA GLU A 25 -5.99 -17.11 -0.93
C GLU A 25 -5.97 -18.55 -1.48
N TYR A 26 -5.66 -18.72 -2.77
CA TYR A 26 -5.52 -20.04 -3.40
C TYR A 26 -4.13 -20.65 -3.24
N ASP A 27 -3.20 -19.92 -2.61
CA ASP A 27 -1.90 -20.49 -2.27
C ASP A 27 -2.09 -21.51 -1.15
N LYS A 28 -1.52 -22.71 -1.31
CA LYS A 28 -1.84 -23.87 -0.46
C LYS A 28 -1.32 -23.72 0.98
N ASP A 29 -0.51 -22.69 1.23
CA ASP A 29 0.22 -22.48 2.47
C ASP A 29 -0.35 -21.33 3.31
N VAL A 30 -1.51 -20.77 2.95
CA VAL A 30 -2.15 -19.71 3.76
C VAL A 30 -2.83 -20.31 4.98
N GLN A 31 -2.32 -19.96 6.17
CA GLN A 31 -2.89 -20.36 7.45
C GLN A 31 -3.88 -19.30 7.95
N TYR A 32 -5.17 -19.65 7.96
CA TYR A 32 -6.25 -18.80 8.47
C TYR A 32 -6.62 -19.07 9.93
N ASP A 33 -6.10 -20.16 10.49
CA ASP A 33 -6.38 -20.59 11.86
C ASP A 33 -5.35 -19.94 12.80
N GLU A 34 -5.78 -18.93 13.55
CA GLU A 34 -4.96 -18.20 14.53
C GLU A 34 -4.27 -19.15 15.53
N SER A 35 -4.92 -20.27 15.88
CA SER A 35 -4.35 -21.24 16.83
C SER A 35 -3.12 -21.98 16.29
N LYS A 36 -2.90 -21.93 14.97
CA LYS A 36 -1.74 -22.53 14.29
C LYS A 36 -0.59 -21.55 14.09
N LEU A 37 -0.75 -20.27 14.44
CA LEU A 37 0.35 -19.32 14.33
C LEU A 37 1.44 -19.67 15.35
N PRO A 38 2.70 -19.85 14.91
CA PRO A 38 3.80 -20.02 15.85
C PRO A 38 4.03 -18.71 16.63
N PRO A 39 4.47 -18.79 17.89
CA PRO A 39 4.87 -17.59 18.62
C PRO A 39 6.05 -16.91 17.92
N TYR A 40 6.05 -15.58 17.90
CA TYR A 40 7.13 -14.78 17.33
C TYR A 40 7.39 -13.53 18.17
N ASP A 41 8.63 -13.06 18.13
CA ASP A 41 9.04 -11.83 18.79
C ASP A 41 9.24 -10.73 17.76
N LEU A 42 8.68 -9.56 18.04
CA LEU A 42 8.95 -8.37 17.23
C LEU A 42 10.25 -7.70 17.71
N PRO A 43 11.10 -7.24 16.78
CA PRO A 43 12.27 -6.45 17.15
C PRO A 43 11.87 -5.21 17.95
N PRO A 44 12.65 -4.81 18.96
CA PRO A 44 12.32 -3.64 19.76
C PRO A 44 12.34 -2.37 18.92
N LEU A 45 11.23 -1.64 18.93
CA LEU A 45 11.03 -0.46 18.10
C LEU A 45 11.85 0.73 18.62
N LEU A 46 11.76 0.98 19.93
CA LEU A 46 12.41 2.10 20.62
C LEU A 46 13.76 1.71 21.25
N THR A 47 14.47 0.83 20.56
CA THR A 47 15.84 0.46 20.92
C THR A 47 16.69 0.56 19.67
N THR A 48 17.78 1.32 19.73
CA THR A 48 18.72 1.48 18.63
C THR A 48 19.41 0.14 18.32
N SER A 49 20.06 0.07 17.16
CA SER A 49 20.83 -1.12 16.77
C SER A 49 22.05 -1.36 17.69
N SER A 50 22.46 -0.33 18.45
CA SER A 50 23.48 -0.42 19.51
C SER A 50 22.92 -0.80 20.88
N GLY A 51 21.61 -1.00 21.03
CA GLY A 51 20.97 -1.39 22.28
C GLY A 51 20.55 -0.24 23.20
N GLN A 52 20.60 1.01 22.74
CA GLN A 52 20.22 2.19 23.53
C GLN A 52 18.71 2.45 23.45
N SER A 53 18.10 2.87 24.56
CA SER A 53 16.69 3.27 24.62
C SER A 53 16.46 4.57 23.84
N VAL A 54 15.38 4.62 23.05
CA VAL A 54 14.96 5.80 22.28
C VAL A 54 13.78 6.45 23.01
N GLU A 55 14.07 7.48 23.79
CA GLU A 55 13.09 8.07 24.71
C GLU A 55 12.53 9.42 24.23
N THR A 56 13.18 10.03 23.23
CA THR A 56 12.79 11.35 22.73
C THR A 56 12.48 11.33 21.23
N PRO A 57 11.61 12.23 20.74
CA PRO A 57 11.36 12.41 19.31
C PRO A 57 12.63 12.73 18.53
N GLU A 58 13.56 13.49 19.12
CA GLU A 58 14.83 13.84 18.49
C GLU A 58 15.71 12.60 18.28
N ALA A 59 15.84 11.75 19.30
CA ALA A 59 16.58 10.49 19.20
C ALA A 59 15.94 9.55 18.15
N TRP A 60 14.61 9.53 18.07
CA TRP A 60 13.91 8.79 17.02
C TRP A 60 14.26 9.33 15.63
N MET A 61 14.12 10.63 15.40
CA MET A 61 14.29 11.26 14.08
C MET A 61 15.74 11.23 13.60
N GLN A 62 16.70 11.44 14.51
CA GLN A 62 18.12 11.57 14.16
C GLN A 62 18.86 10.23 14.15
N GLN A 63 18.40 9.23 14.90
CA GLN A 63 19.10 7.95 15.04
C GLN A 63 18.25 6.75 14.60
N ARG A 64 17.15 6.45 15.31
CA ARG A 64 16.42 5.19 15.11
C ARG A 64 15.73 5.10 13.74
N ARG A 65 15.10 6.19 13.28
CA ARG A 65 14.43 6.24 11.98
C ARG A 65 15.41 6.01 10.81
N PRO A 66 16.57 6.69 10.73
CA PRO A 66 17.59 6.39 9.73
C PRO A 66 18.07 4.94 9.74
N GLU A 67 18.26 4.34 10.92
CA GLU A 67 18.64 2.93 11.04
C GLU A 67 17.60 2.00 10.43
N ILE A 68 16.32 2.18 10.79
CA ILE A 68 15.21 1.37 10.25
C ILE A 68 15.13 1.54 8.72
N LEU A 69 15.19 2.77 8.22
CA LEU A 69 15.18 3.04 6.77
C LEU A 69 16.34 2.33 6.07
N SER A 70 17.53 2.34 6.66
CA SER A 70 18.70 1.61 6.13
C SER A 70 18.45 0.10 6.12
N LEU A 71 17.90 -0.49 7.19
CA LEU A 71 17.58 -1.92 7.22
C LEU A 71 16.60 -2.31 6.11
N PHE A 72 15.51 -1.57 5.95
CA PHE A 72 14.54 -1.81 4.87
C PHE A 72 15.15 -1.64 3.48
N ALA A 73 15.96 -0.60 3.28
CA ALA A 73 16.63 -0.36 2.00
C ALA A 73 17.67 -1.44 1.67
N ASN A 74 18.34 -2.03 2.66
CA ASN A 74 19.36 -3.04 2.41
C ASN A 74 18.80 -4.46 2.27
N LEU A 75 17.71 -4.79 2.99
CA LEU A 75 17.26 -6.17 3.15
C LEU A 75 15.92 -6.47 2.47
N ILE A 76 15.10 -5.47 2.19
CA ILE A 76 13.71 -5.69 1.73
C ILE A 76 13.47 -5.03 0.37
N TYR A 77 13.66 -3.72 0.26
CA TYR A 77 13.24 -2.96 -0.93
C TYR A 77 14.37 -2.58 -1.89
N GLY A 78 15.61 -2.58 -1.42
CA GLY A 78 16.73 -2.01 -2.17
C GLY A 78 16.91 -0.51 -1.92
N ARG A 79 18.10 0.01 -2.26
CA ARG A 79 18.41 1.45 -2.17
C ARG A 79 17.98 2.16 -3.44
N VAL A 80 17.42 3.36 -3.29
CA VAL A 80 17.26 4.28 -4.43
C VAL A 80 18.66 4.71 -4.88
N PRO A 81 19.05 4.45 -6.14
CA PRO A 81 20.39 4.80 -6.62
C PRO A 81 20.55 6.32 -6.67
N ALA A 82 21.73 6.80 -6.27
CA ALA A 82 22.12 8.18 -6.53
C ALA A 82 22.39 8.33 -8.04
N PRO A 83 21.70 9.25 -8.75
CA PRO A 83 21.92 9.41 -10.18
C PRO A 83 23.27 10.08 -10.44
N ALA A 84 23.90 9.78 -11.57
CA ALA A 84 25.21 10.33 -11.94
C ALA A 84 25.13 11.84 -12.25
N LYS A 85 23.97 12.32 -12.71
CA LYS A 85 23.63 13.73 -12.87
C LYS A 85 22.28 13.99 -12.19
N PRO A 86 21.97 15.24 -11.80
CA PRO A 86 20.64 15.57 -11.30
C PRO A 86 19.58 15.17 -12.33
N ILE A 87 18.53 14.45 -11.90
CA ILE A 87 17.39 14.13 -12.77
C ILE A 87 16.60 15.41 -12.96
N GLU A 88 16.49 15.89 -14.18
CA GLU A 88 15.60 16.99 -14.53
C GLU A 88 14.16 16.47 -14.61
N VAL A 89 13.26 17.12 -13.87
CA VAL A 89 11.84 16.74 -13.79
C VAL A 89 11.00 17.89 -14.32
N SER A 90 10.20 17.65 -15.36
CA SER A 90 9.24 18.62 -15.87
C SER A 90 7.84 18.02 -16.00
N TYR A 91 6.83 18.89 -16.03
CA TYR A 91 5.43 18.51 -15.98
C TYR A 91 4.67 19.14 -17.14
N GLU A 92 3.81 18.35 -17.78
CA GLU A 92 2.94 18.77 -18.86
C GLU A 92 1.50 18.41 -18.49
N VAL A 93 0.61 19.40 -18.39
CA VAL A 93 -0.83 19.12 -18.28
C VAL A 93 -1.34 18.78 -19.67
N VAL A 94 -1.61 17.49 -19.90
CA VAL A 94 -2.05 16.98 -21.20
C VAL A 94 -3.53 17.27 -21.42
N LEU A 95 -4.31 17.24 -20.33
CA LEU A 95 -5.75 17.51 -20.37
C LEU A 95 -6.19 18.17 -19.07
N GLU A 96 -7.09 19.14 -19.17
CA GLU A 96 -7.82 19.74 -18.06
C GLU A 96 -9.31 19.75 -18.41
N ASP A 97 -10.12 19.04 -17.63
CA ASP A 97 -11.58 19.02 -17.73
C ASP A 97 -12.19 19.57 -16.44
N LYS A 98 -12.68 20.81 -16.51
CA LYS A 98 -13.31 21.50 -15.37
C LYS A 98 -14.76 21.06 -15.13
N GLY A 99 -15.38 20.37 -16.09
CA GLY A 99 -16.74 19.86 -16.01
C GLY A 99 -16.82 18.39 -15.60
N PHE A 100 -15.69 17.80 -15.18
CA PHE A 100 -15.64 16.38 -14.87
C PHE A 100 -16.64 16.02 -13.77
N MET A 101 -17.31 14.86 -13.92
CA MET A 101 -18.38 14.40 -13.03
C MET A 101 -19.50 15.44 -12.86
N ASP A 102 -20.12 15.88 -13.95
CA ASP A 102 -21.19 16.88 -13.95
C ASP A 102 -20.80 18.19 -13.23
N GLY A 103 -19.53 18.59 -13.36
CA GLY A 103 -18.97 19.77 -12.72
C GLY A 103 -18.65 19.62 -11.24
N MET A 104 -18.75 18.42 -10.66
CA MET A 104 -18.38 18.17 -9.26
C MET A 104 -16.87 18.12 -9.05
N ALA A 105 -16.08 17.90 -10.10
CA ALA A 105 -14.63 17.86 -10.02
C ALA A 105 -13.97 18.49 -11.25
N THR A 106 -12.69 18.85 -11.09
CA THR A 106 -11.80 19.13 -12.22
C THR A 106 -10.80 17.99 -12.36
N ARG A 107 -10.77 17.35 -13.53
CA ARG A 107 -9.77 16.31 -13.85
C ARG A 107 -8.57 16.94 -14.54
N LYS A 108 -7.36 16.54 -14.12
CA LYS A 108 -6.10 16.84 -14.82
C LYS A 108 -5.34 15.57 -15.11
N ASP A 109 -4.97 15.38 -16.36
CA ASP A 109 -4.06 14.32 -16.77
C ASP A 109 -2.68 14.96 -16.93
N VAL A 110 -1.74 14.63 -16.04
CA VAL A 110 -0.40 15.24 -15.99
C VAL A 110 0.65 14.22 -16.42
N LYS A 111 1.42 14.55 -17.46
CA LYS A 111 2.59 13.78 -17.87
C LYS A 111 3.82 14.32 -17.15
N ILE A 112 4.57 13.41 -16.53
CA ILE A 112 5.82 13.71 -15.81
C ILE A 112 6.97 13.25 -16.71
N HIS A 113 7.84 14.17 -17.08
CA HIS A 113 9.05 13.91 -17.85
C HIS A 113 10.26 13.82 -16.91
N LEU A 114 11.10 12.81 -17.09
CA LEU A 114 12.31 12.57 -16.32
C LEU A 114 13.51 12.45 -17.27
N GLU A 115 14.52 13.29 -17.11
CA GLU A 115 15.73 13.32 -17.96
C GLU A 115 17.02 13.24 -17.10
N ASN A 116 18.07 12.59 -17.59
CA ASN A 116 19.36 12.35 -16.89
C ASN A 116 20.53 12.29 -17.89
#